data_AF-A0A952RCG8-F1
#
_entry.id   AF-A0A952RCG8-F1
#
_cell.length_a   1.000
_cell.length_b   1.000
_cell.length_c   1.000
_cell.angle_alpha   90.00
_cell.angle_beta   90.00
_cell.angle_gamma   90.00
#
_symmetry.space_group_name_H-M   'P 1'
#
loop_
_entity.id
_entity.type
_entity.pdbx_description
1 polymer ?
#
loop_
_entity_poly.entity_id
_entity_poly.type
_entity_poly.pdbx_seq_one_letter_code
_entity_poly.pdbx_strand_id
1 'polypeptide(L)'
;MDRAALAAKFDRLLALRGDPVKGLPATEWQSALEEVPRETMMRALIDMVRSLILEEWADRRKDDKRPQVALEATEAWLAGPTADNLKAVKAAAKECTAARNDTFGDGHRVPQAARHVAWTAGNDDASGLFEAIQSVEEELLARIALMSEYHRGPEMRRAIADVLKKHVLPPEEKAAPAPASLPKGPVPYNADSHFELGQRITHKKFGEIVVTSVGETWIEVELPDQSKKRLAHKP
;
A
#
# COMPACT_ATOMS: atom_id res chain seq x y z
N MET A 1 -4.02 -2.47 15.60
CA MET A 1 -3.27 -1.19 15.63
C MET A 1 -4.13 -0.13 15.00
N ASP A 2 -4.26 1.03 15.64
CA ASP A 2 -5.03 2.16 15.09
C ASP A 2 -4.30 2.78 13.88
N ARG A 3 -5.02 3.00 12.77
CA ARG A 3 -4.48 3.55 11.53
C ARG A 3 -3.95 4.97 11.76
N ALA A 4 -4.65 5.79 12.55
CA ALA A 4 -4.24 7.17 12.81
C ALA A 4 -2.95 7.22 13.66
N ALA A 5 -2.86 6.39 14.71
CA ALA A 5 -1.64 6.26 15.49
C ALA A 5 -0.43 5.84 14.63
N LEU A 6 -0.56 4.83 13.77
CA LEU A 6 0.54 4.38 12.91
C LEU A 6 0.91 5.44 11.86
N ALA A 7 -0.08 6.12 11.28
CA ALA A 7 0.17 7.23 10.36
C ALA A 7 0.98 8.36 11.03
N ALA A 8 0.64 8.73 12.27
CA ALA A 8 1.38 9.73 13.03
C ALA A 8 2.84 9.31 13.31
N LYS A 9 3.10 8.00 13.52
CA LYS A 9 4.47 7.49 13.63
C LYS A 9 5.26 7.67 12.34
N PHE A 10 4.65 7.43 11.17
CA PHE A 10 5.27 7.73 9.87
C PHE A 10 5.54 9.23 9.69
N ASP A 11 4.59 10.09 10.05
CA ASP A 11 4.78 11.54 9.93
C ASP A 11 5.94 12.03 10.80
N ARG A 12 6.09 11.46 12.00
CA ARG A 12 7.26 11.71 12.85
C ARG A 12 8.57 11.25 12.18
N LEU A 13 8.62 10.05 11.63
CA LEU A 13 9.81 9.54 10.92
C LEU A 13 10.20 10.44 9.74
N LEU A 14 9.21 10.92 8.97
CA LEU A 14 9.44 11.81 7.83
C LEU A 14 9.93 13.19 8.25
N ALA A 15 9.60 13.65 9.47
CA ALA A 15 10.08 14.92 10.02
C ALA A 15 11.51 14.85 10.61
N LEU A 16 12.03 13.65 10.89
CA LEU A 16 13.37 13.50 11.45
C LEU A 16 14.46 13.91 10.46
N ARG A 17 15.48 14.62 10.96
CA ARG A 17 16.71 14.85 10.21
C ARG A 17 17.59 13.62 10.32
N GLY A 18 17.69 12.85 9.24
CA GLY A 18 18.62 11.72 9.14
C GLY A 18 20.04 12.15 8.77
N ASP A 19 20.97 11.20 8.85
CA ASP A 19 22.33 11.37 8.35
C ASP A 19 22.32 11.43 6.81
N PRO A 20 23.09 12.33 6.16
CA PRO A 20 23.08 12.49 4.71
C PRO A 20 23.61 11.26 3.94
N VAL A 21 24.33 10.37 4.61
CA VAL A 21 24.89 9.14 4.04
C VAL A 21 24.19 7.91 4.60
N LYS A 22 23.92 7.91 5.91
CA LYS A 22 23.40 6.74 6.64
C LYS A 22 21.88 6.71 6.78
N GLY A 23 21.18 7.80 6.49
CA GLY A 23 19.74 7.90 6.70
C GLY A 23 19.36 7.92 8.18
N LEU A 24 18.17 7.42 8.50
CA LEU A 24 17.77 7.18 9.88
C LEU A 24 18.37 5.85 10.38
N PRO A 25 18.86 5.79 11.63
CA PRO A 25 19.33 4.53 12.19
C PRO A 25 18.18 3.55 12.35
N ALA A 26 18.47 2.25 12.25
CA ALA A 26 17.48 1.17 12.40
C ALA A 26 16.63 1.30 13.68
N THR A 27 17.20 1.82 14.76
CA THR A 27 16.50 2.03 16.05
C THR A 27 15.33 3.01 15.96
N GLU A 28 15.39 4.02 15.09
CA GLU A 28 14.28 4.96 14.88
C GLU A 28 13.13 4.27 14.15
N TRP A 29 13.44 3.50 13.10
CA TRP A 29 12.47 2.67 12.40
C TRP A 29 11.83 1.62 13.31
N GLN A 30 12.65 0.96 14.14
CA GLN A 30 12.20 -0.01 15.12
C GLN A 30 11.23 0.61 16.12
N SER A 31 11.60 1.74 16.75
CA SER A 31 10.75 2.42 17.74
C SER A 31 9.38 2.82 17.17
N ALA A 32 9.30 3.08 15.86
CA ALA A 32 8.04 3.40 15.20
C ALA A 32 7.22 2.16 14.81
N LEU A 33 7.88 1.06 14.42
CA LEU A 33 7.25 -0.05 13.70
C LEU A 33 7.32 -1.41 14.43
N GLU A 34 7.90 -1.48 15.64
CA GLU A 34 8.05 -2.73 16.41
C GLU A 34 6.73 -3.45 16.70
N GLU A 35 5.63 -2.70 16.80
CA GLU A 35 4.29 -3.22 17.05
C GLU A 35 3.64 -3.82 15.78
N VAL A 36 4.22 -3.62 14.60
CA VAL A 36 3.73 -4.20 13.34
C VAL A 36 4.09 -5.69 13.30
N PRO A 37 3.15 -6.59 12.94
CA PRO A 37 3.45 -8.02 12.87
C PRO A 37 4.65 -8.34 11.98
N ARG A 38 5.55 -9.20 12.47
CA ARG A 38 6.81 -9.56 11.79
C ARG A 38 6.60 -9.97 10.34
N GLU A 39 5.61 -10.83 10.06
CA GLU A 39 5.33 -11.29 8.70
C GLU A 39 4.83 -10.16 7.79
N THR A 40 4.01 -9.24 8.30
CA THR A 40 3.58 -8.05 7.57
C THR A 40 4.77 -7.16 7.24
N MET A 41 5.67 -6.94 8.20
CA MET A 41 6.91 -6.21 7.96
C MET A 41 7.80 -6.91 6.93
N MET A 42 8.00 -8.23 7.01
CA MET A 42 8.79 -8.97 6.04
C MET A 42 8.24 -8.81 4.61
N ARG A 43 6.92 -8.90 4.42
CA ARG A 43 6.28 -8.69 3.11
C ARG A 43 6.47 -7.26 2.62
N ALA A 44 6.29 -6.27 3.50
CA ALA A 44 6.50 -4.86 3.17
C ALA A 44 7.95 -4.60 2.73
N LEU A 45 8.93 -5.22 3.40
CA LEU A 45 10.34 -5.05 3.08
C LEU A 45 10.75 -5.77 1.80
N ILE A 46 10.16 -6.93 1.49
CA ILE A 46 10.35 -7.59 0.19
C ILE A 46 9.92 -6.64 -0.95
N ASP A 47 8.73 -6.03 -0.83
CA ASP A 47 8.22 -5.08 -1.82
C ASP A 47 9.10 -3.82 -1.88
N MET A 48 9.52 -3.30 -0.74
CA MET A 48 10.41 -2.13 -0.67
C MET A 48 11.76 -2.38 -1.32
N VAL A 49 12.42 -3.51 -1.05
CA VAL A 49 13.71 -3.83 -1.68
C VAL A 49 13.52 -3.99 -3.19
N ARG A 50 12.46 -4.69 -3.63
CA ARG A 50 12.14 -4.88 -5.05
C ARG A 50 11.92 -3.56 -5.78
N SER A 51 11.04 -2.73 -5.25
CA SER A 51 10.57 -1.51 -5.90
C SER A 51 11.58 -0.36 -5.87
N LEU A 52 12.46 -0.30 -4.86
CA LEU A 52 13.33 0.86 -4.67
C LEU A 52 14.76 0.63 -5.13
N ILE A 53 15.32 -0.57 -4.96
CA ILE A 53 16.76 -0.77 -5.16
C ILE A 53 17.14 -1.98 -6.02
N LEU A 54 16.25 -2.97 -6.15
CA LEU A 54 16.57 -4.22 -6.84
C LEU A 54 16.49 -4.11 -8.36
N GLU A 55 15.60 -3.28 -8.90
CA GLU A 55 15.48 -3.07 -10.34
C GLU A 55 16.79 -2.54 -10.94
N GLU A 56 17.33 -1.46 -10.38
CA GLU A 56 18.62 -0.92 -10.81
C GLU A 56 19.79 -1.91 -10.61
N TRP A 57 19.74 -2.71 -9.53
CA TRP A 57 20.72 -3.79 -9.34
C TRP A 57 20.65 -4.81 -10.48
N ALA A 58 19.44 -5.24 -10.85
CA ALA A 58 19.25 -6.21 -11.92
C ALA A 58 19.72 -5.66 -13.28
N ASP A 59 19.59 -4.35 -13.50
CA ASP A 59 20.09 -3.69 -14.71
C ASP A 59 21.62 -3.61 -14.76
N ARG A 60 22.25 -3.23 -13.64
CA ARG A 60 23.71 -3.09 -13.52
C ARG A 60 24.44 -4.42 -13.39
N ARG A 61 23.80 -5.42 -12.79
CA ARG A 61 24.37 -6.75 -12.45
C ARG A 61 23.42 -7.86 -12.88
N LYS A 62 23.22 -7.98 -14.19
CA LYS A 62 22.28 -8.93 -14.80
C LYS A 62 22.48 -10.38 -14.37
N ASP A 63 23.73 -10.77 -14.14
CA ASP A 63 24.13 -12.13 -13.79
C ASP A 63 24.04 -12.42 -12.28
N ASP A 64 23.89 -11.38 -11.43
CA ASP A 64 23.82 -11.55 -9.99
C ASP A 64 22.38 -11.55 -9.48
N LYS A 65 21.81 -12.75 -9.40
CA LYS A 65 20.45 -12.98 -8.89
C LYS A 65 20.38 -13.22 -7.38
N ARG A 66 21.49 -13.15 -6.65
CA ARG A 66 21.53 -13.53 -5.23
C ARG A 66 20.53 -12.73 -4.36
N PRO A 67 20.39 -11.39 -4.51
CA PRO A 67 19.37 -10.64 -3.75
C PRO A 67 17.93 -11.05 -4.11
N GLN A 68 17.65 -11.24 -5.41
CA GLN A 68 16.34 -11.67 -5.90
C GLN A 68 15.95 -13.03 -5.31
N VAL A 69 16.86 -14.00 -5.38
CA VAL A 69 16.65 -15.37 -4.86
C VAL A 69 16.43 -15.36 -3.35
N ALA A 70 17.09 -14.48 -2.60
CA ALA A 70 16.85 -14.37 -1.16
C ALA A 70 15.45 -13.86 -0.84
N LEU A 71 14.94 -12.87 -1.57
CA LEU A 71 13.58 -12.38 -1.39
C LEU A 71 12.53 -13.44 -1.80
N GLU A 72 12.73 -14.11 -2.93
CA GLU A 72 11.84 -15.20 -3.40
C GLU A 72 11.80 -16.39 -2.44
N ALA A 73 12.96 -16.82 -1.92
CA ALA A 73 13.01 -17.86 -0.90
C ALA A 73 12.26 -17.43 0.37
N THR A 74 12.38 -16.16 0.76
CA THR A 74 11.68 -15.62 1.94
C THR A 74 10.17 -15.61 1.72
N GLU A 75 9.69 -15.25 0.54
CA GLU A 75 8.27 -15.35 0.19
C GLU A 75 7.76 -16.79 0.21
N ALA A 76 8.53 -17.74 -0.33
CA ALA A 76 8.18 -19.15 -0.29
C ALA A 76 8.06 -19.66 1.15
N TRP A 77 8.96 -19.24 2.04
CA TRP A 77 8.86 -19.53 3.47
C TRP A 77 7.65 -18.86 4.14
N LEU A 78 7.36 -17.59 3.82
CA LEU A 78 6.17 -16.88 4.31
C LEU A 78 4.85 -17.51 3.80
N ALA A 79 4.86 -18.15 2.64
CA ALA A 79 3.71 -18.88 2.10
C ALA A 79 3.56 -20.29 2.71
N GLY A 80 4.68 -20.91 3.10
CA GLY A 80 4.71 -22.23 3.73
C GLY A 80 5.93 -22.37 4.65
N PRO A 81 5.79 -22.14 5.97
CA PRO A 81 6.92 -22.13 6.91
C PRO A 81 7.49 -23.51 7.26
N THR A 82 7.98 -24.25 6.26
CA THR A 82 8.56 -25.59 6.43
C THR A 82 10.07 -25.52 6.73
N ALA A 83 10.62 -26.61 7.27
CA ALA A 83 12.07 -26.74 7.51
C ALA A 83 12.90 -26.63 6.23
N ASP A 84 12.40 -27.17 5.12
CA ASP A 84 13.07 -27.11 3.82
C ASP A 84 13.09 -25.69 3.25
N ASN A 85 11.96 -24.97 3.33
CA ASN A 85 11.89 -23.57 2.91
C ASN A 85 12.81 -22.71 3.79
N LEU A 86 12.84 -22.94 5.10
CA LEU A 86 13.76 -22.23 6.00
C LEU A 86 15.24 -22.50 5.64
N LYS A 87 15.59 -23.73 5.26
CA LYS A 87 16.94 -24.08 4.80
C LYS A 87 17.30 -23.32 3.52
N ALA A 88 16.37 -23.23 2.56
CA ALA A 88 16.56 -22.46 1.33
C ALA A 88 16.77 -20.97 1.62
N VAL A 89 15.97 -20.37 2.51
CA VAL A 89 16.13 -18.96 2.92
C VAL A 89 17.51 -18.71 3.54
N LYS A 90 17.93 -19.58 4.48
CA LYS A 90 19.25 -19.45 5.13
C LYS A 90 20.41 -19.58 4.14
N ALA A 91 20.29 -20.47 3.16
CA ALA A 91 21.28 -20.59 2.08
C ALA A 91 21.33 -19.31 1.23
N ALA A 92 20.18 -18.78 0.81
CA ALA A 92 20.12 -17.55 0.02
C ALA A 92 20.64 -16.31 0.78
N ALA A 93 20.37 -16.22 2.09
CA ALA A 93 20.92 -15.17 2.95
C ALA A 93 22.46 -15.24 3.04
N LYS A 94 23.03 -16.45 3.06
CA LYS A 94 24.48 -16.65 3.00
C LYS A 94 25.06 -16.20 1.65
N GLU A 95 24.40 -16.54 0.55
CA GLU A 95 24.82 -16.07 -0.79
C GLU A 95 24.77 -14.54 -0.90
N CYS A 96 23.78 -13.88 -0.31
CA CYS A 96 23.76 -12.42 -0.21
C CYS A 96 24.92 -11.86 0.63
N THR A 97 25.41 -12.61 1.63
CA THR A 97 26.62 -12.21 2.38
C THR A 97 27.85 -12.21 1.47
N ALA A 98 27.99 -13.24 0.61
CA ALA A 98 29.05 -13.28 -0.40
C ALA A 98 28.91 -12.12 -1.39
N ALA A 99 27.70 -11.91 -1.93
CA ALA A 99 27.41 -10.82 -2.88
C ALA A 99 27.76 -9.45 -2.32
N ARG A 100 27.42 -9.18 -1.05
CA ARG A 100 27.80 -7.95 -0.35
C ARG A 100 29.31 -7.75 -0.32
N ASN A 101 30.07 -8.82 -0.05
CA ASN A 101 31.53 -8.74 0.00
C ASN A 101 32.14 -8.51 -1.39
N ASP A 102 31.60 -9.16 -2.42
CA ASP A 102 32.04 -8.99 -3.82
C ASP A 102 31.80 -7.57 -4.35
N THR A 103 30.83 -6.86 -3.76
CA THR A 103 30.35 -5.55 -4.22
C THR A 103 30.61 -4.44 -3.21
N PHE A 104 31.50 -4.68 -2.24
CA PHE A 104 31.80 -3.75 -1.17
C PHE A 104 32.24 -2.38 -1.73
N GLY A 105 31.62 -1.31 -1.24
CA GLY A 105 31.83 0.06 -1.75
C GLY A 105 30.87 0.50 -2.87
N ASP A 106 30.32 -0.41 -3.68
CA ASP A 106 29.41 -0.07 -4.79
C ASP A 106 28.26 -1.09 -4.94
N GLY A 107 27.08 -0.73 -4.43
CA GLY A 107 25.85 -1.52 -4.51
C GLY A 107 25.73 -2.63 -3.45
N HIS A 108 26.73 -2.85 -2.59
CA HIS A 108 26.69 -3.88 -1.53
C HIS A 108 25.48 -3.82 -0.59
N ARG A 109 24.83 -2.66 -0.49
CA ARG A 109 23.65 -2.47 0.35
C ARG A 109 22.42 -3.20 -0.19
N VAL A 110 22.37 -3.47 -1.50
CA VAL A 110 21.28 -4.24 -2.11
C VAL A 110 21.26 -5.69 -1.61
N PRO A 111 22.33 -6.50 -1.77
CA PRO A 111 22.38 -7.83 -1.18
C PRO A 111 22.30 -7.79 0.35
N GLN A 112 22.81 -6.74 1.00
CA GLN A 112 22.70 -6.60 2.45
C GLN A 112 21.24 -6.44 2.91
N ALA A 113 20.45 -5.58 2.26
CA ALA A 113 19.03 -5.40 2.56
C ALA A 113 18.26 -6.72 2.39
N ALA A 114 18.45 -7.41 1.25
CA ALA A 114 17.82 -8.71 0.99
C ALA A 114 18.26 -9.78 2.02
N ARG A 115 19.54 -9.79 2.40
CA ARG A 115 20.07 -10.65 3.47
C ARG A 115 19.37 -10.40 4.79
N HIS A 116 19.22 -9.15 5.22
CA HIS A 116 18.60 -8.82 6.51
C HIS A 116 17.14 -9.31 6.59
N VAL A 117 16.39 -9.16 5.50
CA VAL A 117 15.03 -9.72 5.36
C VAL A 117 15.06 -11.25 5.46
N ALA A 118 15.89 -11.91 4.65
CA ALA A 118 15.99 -13.37 4.63
C ALA A 118 16.48 -13.95 5.96
N TRP A 119 17.47 -13.32 6.59
CA TRP A 119 18.03 -13.75 7.87
C TRP A 119 17.01 -13.71 9.00
N THR A 120 15.99 -12.85 8.91
CA THR A 120 14.94 -12.78 9.93
C THR A 120 13.99 -13.99 9.86
N ALA A 121 13.94 -14.70 8.72
CA ALA A 121 13.11 -15.90 8.60
C ALA A 121 13.53 -16.97 9.63
N GLY A 122 12.57 -17.41 10.44
CA GLY A 122 12.77 -18.39 11.49
C GLY A 122 13.62 -17.92 12.69
N ASN A 123 13.86 -16.61 12.83
CA ASN A 123 14.49 -16.02 14.00
C ASN A 123 13.45 -15.21 14.81
N ASP A 124 13.51 -15.30 16.14
CA ASP A 124 12.60 -14.55 17.03
C ASP A 124 12.93 -13.06 17.08
N ASP A 125 14.20 -12.71 16.89
CA ASP A 125 14.65 -11.34 16.77
C ASP A 125 14.31 -10.75 15.39
N ALA A 126 13.55 -9.65 15.40
CA ALA A 126 13.15 -8.91 14.20
C ALA A 126 14.04 -7.68 13.92
N SER A 127 15.13 -7.47 14.68
CA SER A 127 16.08 -6.35 14.49
C SER A 127 16.56 -6.22 13.05
N GLY A 128 16.80 -7.36 12.38
CA GLY A 128 17.19 -7.42 10.97
C GLY A 128 16.22 -6.72 10.03
N LEU A 129 14.91 -6.69 10.32
CA LEU A 129 13.95 -5.99 9.47
C LEU A 129 14.22 -4.48 9.40
N PHE A 130 14.62 -3.88 10.52
CA PHE A 130 14.91 -2.46 10.59
C PHE A 130 16.29 -2.13 10.03
N GLU A 131 17.27 -3.04 10.18
CA GLU A 131 18.55 -2.95 9.47
C GLU A 131 18.38 -3.04 7.94
N ALA A 132 17.38 -3.78 7.46
CA ALA A 132 17.04 -3.81 6.04
C ALA A 132 16.53 -2.45 5.56
N ILE A 133 15.65 -1.78 6.31
CA ILE A 133 15.17 -0.43 5.98
C ILE A 133 16.33 0.54 5.91
N GLN A 134 17.20 0.54 6.91
CA GLN A 134 18.40 1.38 6.92
C GLN A 134 19.27 1.09 5.68
N SER A 135 19.53 -0.18 5.35
CA SER A 135 20.32 -0.56 4.17
C SER A 135 19.71 -0.03 2.86
N VAL A 136 18.37 -0.04 2.73
CA VAL A 136 17.68 0.57 1.58
C VAL A 136 17.85 2.08 1.57
N GLU A 137 17.64 2.77 2.69
CA GLU A 137 17.81 4.22 2.78
C GLU A 137 19.25 4.63 2.43
N GLU A 138 20.25 3.92 2.95
CA GLU A 138 21.66 4.17 2.65
C GLU A 138 22.00 3.97 1.16
N GLU A 139 21.42 2.96 0.51
CA GLU A 139 21.63 2.72 -0.93
C GLU A 139 21.04 3.84 -1.77
N LEU A 140 19.82 4.28 -1.46
CA LEU A 140 19.16 5.39 -2.13
C LEU A 140 19.93 6.71 -1.94
N LEU A 141 20.43 6.96 -0.73
CA LEU A 141 21.26 8.13 -0.45
C LEU A 141 22.60 8.07 -1.17
N ALA A 142 23.24 6.90 -1.25
CA ALA A 142 24.48 6.72 -2.01
C ALA A 142 24.28 7.04 -3.50
N ARG A 143 23.16 6.60 -4.10
CA ARG A 143 22.82 6.92 -5.50
C ARG A 143 22.61 8.42 -5.72
N ILE A 144 21.92 9.08 -4.80
CA ILE A 144 21.75 10.53 -4.83
C ILE A 144 23.08 11.26 -4.71
N ALA A 145 23.97 10.80 -3.83
CA ALA A 145 25.29 11.39 -3.66
C ALA A 145 26.13 11.28 -4.96
N LEU A 146 26.03 10.15 -5.68
CA LEU A 146 26.66 9.98 -6.99
C LEU A 146 26.15 10.99 -8.04
N MET A 147 24.88 11.40 -7.95
CA MET A 147 24.27 12.42 -8.81
C MET A 147 24.41 13.85 -8.27
N SER A 148 25.01 14.04 -7.08
CA SER A 148 25.08 15.32 -6.37
C SER A 148 23.73 15.96 -6.02
N GLU A 149 22.66 15.16 -5.90
CA GLU A 149 21.28 15.64 -5.69
C GLU A 149 20.85 15.61 -4.21
N TYR A 150 21.71 16.02 -3.27
CA TYR A 150 21.52 15.84 -1.81
C TYR A 150 20.16 16.35 -1.25
N HIS A 151 19.52 17.30 -1.94
CA HIS A 151 18.21 17.82 -1.58
C HIS A 151 17.07 16.78 -1.71
N ARG A 152 17.30 15.67 -2.41
CA ARG A 152 16.33 14.58 -2.64
C ARG A 152 16.28 13.54 -1.53
N GLY A 153 17.14 13.64 -0.50
CA GLY A 153 17.11 12.73 0.65
C GLY A 153 15.72 12.55 1.28
N PRO A 154 14.96 13.63 1.55
CA PRO A 154 13.58 13.52 2.04
C PRO A 154 12.63 12.79 1.09
N GLU A 155 12.84 12.87 -0.23
CA GLU A 155 12.02 12.16 -1.22
C GLU A 155 12.22 10.65 -1.12
N MET A 156 13.45 10.18 -0.91
CA MET A 156 13.73 8.75 -0.76
C MET A 156 13.09 8.18 0.50
N ARG A 157 13.11 8.94 1.60
CA ARG A 157 12.42 8.51 2.82
C ARG A 157 10.91 8.46 2.64
N ARG A 158 10.33 9.39 1.87
CA ARG A 158 8.91 9.31 1.48
C ARG A 158 8.64 8.07 0.65
N ALA A 159 9.48 7.74 -0.33
CA ALA A 159 9.33 6.52 -1.13
C ALA A 159 9.36 5.24 -0.27
N ILE A 160 10.28 5.16 0.70
CA ILE A 160 10.32 4.09 1.71
C ILE A 160 9.00 4.04 2.49
N ALA A 161 8.58 5.17 3.05
CA ALA A 161 7.35 5.25 3.85
C ALA A 161 6.11 4.87 3.02
N ASP A 162 6.03 5.30 1.76
CA ASP A 162 4.90 5.03 0.87
C ASP A 162 4.79 3.54 0.53
N VAL A 163 5.91 2.84 0.33
CA VAL A 163 5.87 1.38 0.17
C VAL A 163 5.43 0.71 1.46
N LEU A 164 6.04 1.06 2.60
CA LEU A 164 5.68 0.45 3.89
C LEU A 164 4.19 0.65 4.22
N LYS A 165 3.67 1.87 4.05
CA LYS A 165 2.26 2.24 4.31
C LYS A 165 1.27 1.36 3.55
N LYS A 166 1.57 0.91 2.33
CA LYS A 166 0.70 0.00 1.54
C LYS A 166 0.42 -1.32 2.25
N HIS A 167 1.37 -1.79 3.06
CA HIS A 167 1.29 -3.09 3.73
C HIS A 167 0.87 -2.98 5.19
N VAL A 168 1.33 -1.93 5.89
CA VAL A 168 1.19 -1.83 7.35
C VAL A 168 -0.03 -1.03 7.80
N LEU A 169 -0.52 -0.10 6.98
CA LEU A 169 -1.73 0.64 7.33
C LEU A 169 -2.96 -0.24 7.03
N PRO A 170 -3.89 -0.39 7.99
CA PRO A 170 -5.19 -1.02 7.72
C PRO A 170 -5.87 -0.32 6.54
N PRO A 171 -6.62 -1.04 5.69
CA PRO A 171 -7.35 -0.42 4.59
C PRO A 171 -8.20 0.75 5.12
N GLU A 172 -8.19 1.84 4.38
CA GLU A 172 -9.02 2.99 4.71
C GLU A 172 -10.47 2.51 4.68
N GLU A 173 -11.18 2.59 5.81
CA GLU A 173 -12.62 2.38 5.81
C GLU A 173 -13.18 3.40 4.83
N LYS A 174 -13.58 2.93 3.65
CA LYS A 174 -14.36 3.74 2.73
C LYS A 174 -15.57 4.18 3.54
N ALA A 175 -15.61 5.46 3.89
CA ALA A 175 -16.81 6.05 4.48
C ALA A 175 -17.97 5.59 3.59
N ALA A 176 -18.93 4.88 4.18
CA ALA A 176 -20.12 4.45 3.47
C ALA A 176 -20.67 5.69 2.75
N PRO A 177 -21.02 5.61 1.46
CA PRO A 177 -21.61 6.75 0.77
C PRO A 177 -22.75 7.26 1.64
N ALA A 178 -22.68 8.54 2.02
CA ALA A 178 -23.68 9.15 2.88
C ALA A 178 -25.07 8.80 2.33
N PRO A 179 -26.01 8.30 3.14
CA PRO A 179 -27.34 7.98 2.65
C PRO A 179 -27.89 9.24 1.97
N ALA A 180 -28.18 9.13 0.68
CA ALA A 180 -28.85 10.20 -0.06
C ALA A 180 -30.06 10.62 0.77
N SER A 181 -30.12 11.90 1.10
CA SER A 181 -31.21 12.48 1.87
C SER A 181 -32.48 12.33 1.03
N LEU A 182 -33.31 11.33 1.36
CA LEU A 182 -34.61 11.14 0.71
C LEU A 182 -35.44 12.42 0.90
N PRO A 183 -35.88 13.10 -0.18
CA PRO A 183 -36.68 14.31 -0.04
C PRO A 183 -38.05 14.01 0.58
N LYS A 184 -38.51 14.99 1.37
CA LYS A 184 -39.76 15.03 2.13
C LYS A 184 -40.99 14.81 1.26
N GLY A 185 -41.72 13.73 1.49
CA GLY A 185 -43.12 13.54 1.10
C GLY A 185 -43.39 13.34 -0.40
N PRO A 186 -44.57 12.79 -0.76
CA PRO A 186 -44.92 12.58 -2.16
C PRO A 186 -45.22 13.92 -2.87
N VAL A 187 -44.54 14.17 -3.99
CA VAL A 187 -44.69 15.39 -4.80
C VAL A 187 -45.72 15.13 -5.92
N PRO A 188 -46.62 16.06 -6.28
CA PRO A 188 -47.56 15.84 -7.40
C PRO A 188 -46.83 15.63 -8.73
N TYR A 189 -47.29 14.66 -9.55
CA TYR A 189 -46.74 14.45 -10.89
C TYR A 189 -47.07 15.63 -11.81
N ASN A 190 -46.04 16.25 -12.37
CA ASN A 190 -46.15 17.20 -13.48
C ASN A 190 -45.05 16.87 -14.51
N ALA A 191 -45.40 16.80 -15.80
CA ALA A 191 -44.45 16.46 -16.86
C ALA A 191 -43.30 17.46 -16.97
N ASP A 192 -43.52 18.71 -16.57
CA ASP A 192 -42.54 19.81 -16.61
C ASP A 192 -41.71 19.93 -15.30
N SER A 193 -41.76 18.95 -14.41
CA SER A 193 -41.02 18.95 -13.14
C SER A 193 -39.78 18.06 -13.20
N HIS A 194 -38.70 18.46 -12.52
CA HIS A 194 -37.52 17.64 -12.34
C HIS A 194 -37.78 16.53 -11.31
N PHE A 195 -37.34 15.32 -11.65
CA PHE A 195 -37.51 14.14 -10.80
C PHE A 195 -36.17 13.51 -10.42
N GLU A 196 -36.08 13.06 -9.17
CA GLU A 196 -34.91 12.35 -8.65
C GLU A 196 -35.21 10.86 -8.46
N LEU A 197 -34.18 10.03 -8.54
CA LEU A 197 -34.29 8.60 -8.30
C LEU A 197 -34.68 8.33 -6.83
N GLY A 198 -35.68 7.48 -6.62
CA GLY A 198 -36.24 7.20 -5.29
C GLY A 198 -37.29 8.21 -4.81
N GLN A 199 -37.58 9.24 -5.60
CA GLN A 199 -38.61 10.22 -5.25
C GLN A 199 -40.02 9.59 -5.29
N ARG A 200 -40.83 9.88 -4.28
CA ARG A 200 -42.26 9.53 -4.25
C ARG A 200 -43.06 10.61 -4.97
N ILE A 201 -43.93 10.20 -5.87
CA ILE A 201 -44.77 11.09 -6.68
C ILE A 201 -46.24 10.69 -6.54
N THR A 202 -47.16 11.65 -6.50
CA THR A 202 -48.60 11.40 -6.61
C THR A 202 -49.09 11.61 -8.05
N HIS A 203 -49.48 10.54 -8.73
CA HIS A 203 -50.02 10.58 -10.08
C HIS A 203 -51.55 10.42 -10.10
N LYS A 204 -52.25 11.29 -10.83
CA LYS A 204 -53.74 11.34 -10.86
C LYS A 204 -54.42 10.00 -11.17
N LYS A 205 -53.78 9.15 -11.98
CA LYS A 205 -54.30 7.82 -12.37
C LYS A 205 -53.80 6.67 -11.48
N PHE A 206 -52.66 6.82 -10.82
CA PHE A 206 -51.94 5.70 -10.20
C PHE A 206 -51.72 5.87 -8.70
N GLY A 207 -52.14 6.99 -8.11
CA GLY A 207 -51.90 7.29 -6.70
C GLY A 207 -50.41 7.58 -6.45
N GLU A 208 -49.92 7.17 -5.28
CA GLU A 208 -48.50 7.32 -4.92
C GLU A 208 -47.63 6.25 -5.60
N ILE A 209 -46.58 6.70 -6.28
CA ILE A 209 -45.66 5.89 -7.07
C ILE A 209 -44.22 6.33 -6.81
N VAL A 210 -43.24 5.45 -7.04
CA VAL A 210 -41.82 5.74 -6.78
C VAL A 210 -41.05 5.79 -8.09
N VAL A 211 -40.19 6.79 -8.27
CA VAL A 211 -39.28 6.87 -9.41
C VAL A 211 -38.14 5.88 -9.24
N THR A 212 -38.01 4.96 -10.18
CA THR A 212 -36.94 3.95 -10.19
C THR A 212 -35.85 4.26 -11.22
N SER A 213 -36.12 5.12 -12.20
CA SER A 213 -35.14 5.59 -13.18
C SER A 213 -35.57 6.92 -13.82
N VAL A 214 -34.60 7.73 -14.23
CA VAL A 214 -34.81 9.04 -14.87
C VAL A 214 -34.00 9.09 -16.17
N GLY A 215 -34.69 9.33 -17.30
CA GLY A 215 -34.09 9.58 -18.61
C GLY A 215 -34.41 11.00 -19.10
N GLU A 216 -33.80 11.41 -20.22
CA GLU A 216 -33.91 12.79 -20.74
C GLU A 216 -35.36 13.25 -21.04
N THR A 217 -36.23 12.32 -21.43
CA THR A 217 -37.63 12.62 -21.81
C THR A 217 -38.67 11.72 -21.13
N TRP A 218 -38.24 10.94 -20.15
CA TRP A 218 -39.11 9.98 -19.46
C TRP A 218 -38.60 9.65 -18.06
N ILE A 219 -39.51 9.23 -17.19
CA ILE A 219 -39.19 8.58 -15.92
C ILE A 219 -39.78 7.16 -15.91
N GLU A 220 -39.09 6.22 -15.28
CA GLU A 220 -39.64 4.91 -14.94
C GLU A 220 -40.11 4.94 -13.50
N VAL A 221 -41.35 4.49 -13.29
CA VAL A 221 -42.02 4.48 -11.99
C VAL A 221 -42.51 3.09 -11.66
N GLU A 222 -42.44 2.74 -10.38
CA GLU A 222 -43.03 1.53 -9.82
C GLU A 222 -44.40 1.84 -9.22
N LEU A 223 -45.40 1.07 -9.64
CA LEU A 223 -46.78 1.15 -9.15
C LEU A 223 -46.94 0.31 -7.87
N PRO A 224 -48.03 0.53 -7.09
CA PRO A 224 -48.30 -0.28 -5.88
C PRO A 224 -48.45 -1.78 -6.12
N ASP A 225 -48.77 -2.19 -7.35
CA ASP A 225 -48.85 -3.59 -7.79
C ASP A 225 -47.48 -4.16 -8.25
N GLN A 226 -46.39 -3.43 -8.00
CA GLN A 226 -45.00 -3.72 -8.40
C GLN A 226 -44.78 -3.71 -9.92
N SER A 227 -45.77 -3.27 -10.71
CA SER A 227 -45.59 -3.10 -12.16
C SER A 227 -44.82 -1.81 -12.45
N LYS A 228 -43.97 -1.86 -13.49
CA LYS A 228 -43.19 -0.71 -13.93
C LYS A 228 -43.85 -0.01 -15.10
N LYS A 229 -43.91 1.31 -15.07
CA LYS A 229 -44.42 2.13 -16.18
C LYS A 229 -43.48 3.28 -16.50
N ARG A 230 -43.48 3.69 -17.76
CA ARG A 230 -42.78 4.90 -18.21
C ARG A 230 -43.76 6.05 -18.33
N LEU A 231 -43.42 7.17 -17.71
CA LEU A 231 -44.17 8.42 -17.79
C LEU A 231 -43.33 9.47 -18.53
N ALA A 232 -43.99 10.37 -19.25
CA ALA A 232 -43.32 11.40 -20.03
C ALA A 232 -42.77 12.50 -19.13
N HIS A 233 -41.49 12.78 -19.25
CA HIS A 233 -40.82 13.88 -18.56
C HIS A 233 -40.31 14.85 -19.61
N LYS A 234 -40.50 16.14 -19.42
CA LYS A 234 -39.84 17.15 -20.22
C LYS A 234 -38.68 17.71 -19.39
N PRO A 235 -37.47 17.80 -19.95
CA PRO A 235 -36.32 18.37 -19.25
C PRO A 235 -36.53 19.85 -18.93
#